data_AF-A0A3N5Z7B9-F1
#
_entry.id   AF-A0A3N5Z7B9-F1
#
_cell.length_a   1.000
_cell.length_b   1.000
_cell.length_c   1.000
_cell.angle_alpha   90.00
_cell.angle_beta   90.00
_cell.angle_gamma   90.00
#
_symmetry.space_group_name_H-M   'P 1'
#
loop_
_entity.id
_entity.type
_entity.pdbx_description
1 polymer ?
#
loop_
_entity_poly.entity_id
_entity_poly.type
_entity_poly.pdbx_seq_one_letter_code
_entity_poly.pdbx_strand_id
1 'polypeptide(L)'
;ARGRLAAWVALPRPEAARAEASAGESPRVAPATVADALTTAFMLLGLEEIETMCEHSPGLEAWILQEPAGAPSLLHFGRQEP
;
A
#
# COMPACT_ATOMS: atom_id res chain seq x y z
N ALA A 1 10.25 -10.34 -11.54
CA ALA A 1 9.36 -9.17 -11.30
C ALA A 1 8.27 -9.18 -12.36
N ARG A 2 7.01 -8.85 -12.02
CA ARG A 2 5.87 -8.88 -12.96
C ARG A 2 5.84 -7.65 -13.90
N GLY A 3 6.98 -7.20 -14.40
CA GLY A 3 7.11 -5.99 -15.23
C GLY A 3 6.69 -4.72 -14.49
N ARG A 4 7.17 -4.53 -13.25
CA ARG A 4 6.83 -3.39 -12.39
C ARG A 4 8.10 -2.65 -12.03
N LEU A 5 8.09 -1.33 -12.17
CA LEU A 5 9.19 -0.46 -11.81
C LEU A 5 9.13 -0.04 -10.34
N ALA A 6 7.93 0.17 -9.81
CA ALA A 6 7.72 0.61 -8.44
C ALA A 6 6.30 0.32 -7.94
N ALA A 7 6.17 0.29 -6.62
CA ALA A 7 4.91 0.25 -5.91
C ALA A 7 4.94 1.25 -4.74
N TRP A 8 3.82 1.91 -4.48
CA TRP A 8 3.57 2.70 -3.28
C TRP A 8 2.28 2.24 -2.64
N VAL A 9 2.22 2.26 -1.31
CA VAL A 9 1.06 1.85 -0.53
C VAL A 9 0.73 2.93 0.48
N ALA A 10 -0.55 3.27 0.59
CA ALA A 10 -1.09 4.04 1.70
C ALA A 10 -2.08 3.17 2.47
N LEU A 11 -2.10 3.33 3.79
CA LEU A 11 -3.04 2.64 4.67
C LEU A 11 -3.48 3.57 5.81
N PRO A 12 -4.65 3.33 6.42
CA PRO A 12 -5.14 4.18 7.48
C PRO A 12 -4.20 4.13 8.68
N ARG A 13 -3.92 5.29 9.27
CA ARG A 13 -3.21 5.35 10.55
C ARG A 13 -4.16 4.90 11.67
N PRO A 14 -3.85 3.83 12.43
CA PRO A 14 -4.70 3.38 13.53
C PRO A 14 -4.89 4.50 14.57
N GLU A 15 -6.08 4.61 15.17
CA GLU A 15 -6.37 5.65 16.18
C GLU A 15 -5.42 5.58 17.38
N ALA A 16 -5.04 4.39 17.83
CA ALA A 16 -4.03 4.20 18.87
C ALA A 16 -2.67 4.84 18.50
N ALA A 17 -2.27 4.74 17.23
CA ALA A 17 -1.05 5.39 16.73
C ALA A 17 -1.22 6.92 16.50
N ARG A 18 -2.44 7.45 16.51
CA ARG A 18 -2.72 8.91 16.55
C ARG A 18 -2.58 9.45 17.97
N ALA A 19 -3.03 8.70 18.98
CA ALA A 19 -2.94 9.07 20.39
C ALA A 19 -1.52 8.91 20.97
N GLU A 20 -0.77 7.87 20.55
CA GLU A 20 0.57 7.54 21.05
C GLU A 20 1.72 8.41 20.50
N ALA A 21 1.46 9.36 19.60
CA ALA A 21 2.48 10.38 19.30
C ALA A 21 2.90 11.15 20.58
N SER A 22 2.09 11.07 21.65
CA SER A 22 2.34 11.71 22.94
C SER A 22 2.88 10.78 24.04
N ALA A 23 2.95 9.45 23.86
CA ALA A 23 3.35 8.53 24.93
C ALA A 23 4.19 7.37 24.39
N GLY A 24 5.41 7.25 24.92
CA GLY A 24 6.39 6.26 24.51
C GLY A 24 6.03 4.81 24.88
N GLU A 25 6.58 3.91 24.07
CA GLU A 25 6.95 2.53 24.43
C GLU A 25 5.82 1.50 24.60
N SER A 26 5.32 0.99 23.47
CA SER A 26 4.67 -0.33 23.37
C SER A 26 5.03 -0.98 22.02
N PRO A 27 4.97 -2.33 21.87
CA PRO A 27 5.40 -3.01 20.65
C PRO A 27 4.37 -2.76 19.54
N ARG A 28 4.61 -1.69 18.79
CA ARG A 28 3.79 -1.27 17.65
C ARG A 28 4.11 -2.19 16.48
N VAL A 29 3.13 -2.90 15.93
CA VAL A 29 3.19 -3.16 14.48
C VAL A 29 3.13 -1.78 13.85
N ALA A 30 4.31 -1.21 13.58
CA ALA A 30 4.43 0.14 13.11
C ALA A 30 3.72 0.20 11.75
N PRO A 31 2.79 1.13 11.51
CA PRO A 31 2.12 1.27 10.21
C PRO A 31 3.11 1.32 9.04
N ALA A 32 4.32 1.84 9.28
CA ALA A 32 5.43 1.83 8.32
C ALA A 32 5.90 0.41 7.96
N THR A 33 5.99 -0.53 8.91
CA THR A 33 6.37 -1.92 8.64
C THR A 33 5.31 -2.63 7.81
N VAL A 34 4.02 -2.35 8.05
CA VAL A 34 2.93 -2.89 7.23
C VAL A 34 3.00 -2.31 5.81
N ALA A 35 3.22 -1.00 5.68
CA ALA A 35 3.41 -0.34 4.39
C ALA A 35 4.57 -0.94 3.60
N ASP A 36 5.71 -1.18 4.26
CA ASP A 36 6.92 -1.74 3.66
C ASP A 36 6.71 -3.18 3.18
N ALA A 37 6.09 -4.01 4.02
CA ALA A 37 5.74 -5.39 3.67
C ALA A 37 4.76 -5.44 2.48
N LEU A 38 3.72 -4.60 2.48
CA LEU A 38 2.75 -4.50 1.38
C LEU A 38 3.40 -3.97 0.10
N THR A 39 4.26 -2.96 0.19
CA THR A 39 5.03 -2.45 -0.95
C THR A 39 5.85 -3.56 -1.60
N THR A 40 6.54 -4.36 -0.78
CA THR A 40 7.29 -5.53 -1.25
C THR A 40 6.37 -6.60 -1.86
N ALA A 41 5.26 -6.92 -1.19
CA ALA A 41 4.29 -7.89 -1.69
C ALA A 41 3.69 -7.46 -3.05
N PHE A 42 3.38 -6.18 -3.22
CA PHE A 42 2.80 -5.63 -4.45
C PHE A 42 3.77 -5.59 -5.63
N MET A 43 5.07 -5.75 -5.39
CA MET A 43 6.02 -6.02 -6.49
C MET A 43 5.91 -7.46 -7.03
N LEU A 44 5.33 -8.38 -6.25
CA LEU A 44 5.24 -9.81 -6.55
C LEU A 44 3.83 -10.26 -6.97
N LEU A 45 2.79 -9.69 -6.35
CA LEU A 45 1.38 -10.02 -6.61
C LEU A 45 0.88 -9.52 -7.97
N GLY A 46 -0.30 -9.99 -8.37
CA GLY A 46 -1.00 -9.69 -9.61
C GLY A 46 -1.84 -8.45 -9.47
N LEU A 47 -2.22 -7.84 -10.59
CA LEU A 47 -3.08 -6.67 -10.53
C LEU A 47 -4.46 -7.04 -9.94
N GLU A 48 -5.04 -8.17 -10.35
CA GLU A 48 -6.30 -8.69 -9.79
C GLU A 48 -6.20 -9.02 -8.29
N GLU A 49 -5.06 -9.60 -7.85
CA GLU A 49 -4.82 -9.91 -6.43
C GLU A 49 -4.71 -8.61 -5.60
N ILE A 50 -4.05 -7.58 -6.15
CA ILE A 50 -3.91 -6.27 -5.50
C ILE A 50 -5.26 -5.54 -5.44
N GLU A 51 -6.00 -5.53 -6.55
CA GLU A 51 -7.35 -4.96 -6.62
C GLU A 51 -8.25 -5.60 -5.57
N THR A 52 -8.28 -6.93 -5.52
CA THR A 52 -9.02 -7.70 -4.51
C THR A 52 -8.59 -7.31 -3.09
N MET A 53 -7.29 -7.19 -2.82
CA MET A 53 -6.81 -6.77 -1.50
C MET A 53 -7.28 -5.37 -1.11
N CYS A 54 -7.23 -4.40 -2.04
CA CYS A 54 -7.69 -3.03 -1.83
C CYS A 54 -9.22 -2.96 -1.62
N GLU A 55 -10.00 -3.75 -2.36
CA GLU A 55 -11.45 -3.81 -2.20
C GLU A 55 -11.88 -4.36 -0.83
N HIS A 56 -11.16 -5.35 -0.31
CA HIS A 56 -11.47 -5.99 0.97
C HIS A 56 -10.85 -5.28 2.19
N SER A 57 -10.00 -4.28 1.97
CA SER A 57 -9.28 -3.56 3.03
C SER A 57 -9.60 -2.06 2.98
N PRO A 58 -10.64 -1.60 3.68
CA PRO A 58 -11.03 -0.19 3.67
C PRO A 58 -9.86 0.76 4.00
N GLY A 59 -9.63 1.73 3.11
CA GLY A 59 -8.57 2.74 3.22
C GLY A 59 -7.16 2.26 2.84
N LEU A 60 -6.99 1.00 2.41
CA LEU A 60 -5.78 0.56 1.74
C LEU A 60 -5.79 1.03 0.28
N GLU A 61 -4.73 1.73 -0.12
CA GLU A 61 -4.53 2.19 -1.49
C GLU A 61 -3.16 1.77 -2.02
N ALA A 62 -3.08 1.57 -3.32
CA ALA A 62 -1.86 1.16 -4.00
C ALA A 62 -1.65 1.95 -5.30
N TRP A 63 -0.40 2.30 -5.58
CA TRP A 63 0.02 2.83 -6.88
C TRP A 63 1.09 1.93 -7.46
N ILE A 64 0.90 1.44 -8.69
CA ILE A 64 1.82 0.52 -9.37
C ILE A 64 2.31 1.18 -10.64
N LEU A 65 3.63 1.43 -10.71
CA LEU A 65 4.28 1.86 -11.94
C LEU A 65 4.72 0.64 -12.73
N GLN A 66 4.17 0.45 -13.92
CA GLN A 66 4.53 -0.67 -14.77
C GLN A 66 5.75 -0.36 -15.65
N GLU A 67 6.49 -1.41 -16.00
CA GLU A 67 7.51 -1.33 -17.04
C GLU A 67 6.85 -0.96 -18.37
N PRO A 68 7.39 0.04 -19.08
CA PRO A 68 6.80 0.49 -20.32
C PRO A 68 6.97 -0.58 -21.41
N ALA A 69 5.85 -1.03 -21.99
CA ALA A 69 5.84 -1.56 -23.35
C ALA A 69 5.89 -0.44 -24.43
N GLY A 70 6.21 0.79 -23.99
CA GLY A 70 6.27 2.02 -24.79
C GLY A 70 6.35 3.25 -23.88
N ALA A 71 5.27 3.54 -23.13
CA ALA A 71 5.21 4.62 -22.15
C ALA A 71 4.90 4.06 -20.74
N PRO A 72 5.42 4.68 -19.67
CA PRO A 72 5.15 4.22 -18.31
C PRO A 72 3.68 4.47 -17.96
N SER A 73 3.01 3.44 -17.42
CA SER A 73 1.65 3.52 -16.89
C SER A 73 1.68 3.45 -15.36
N LEU A 74 0.97 4.38 -14.72
CA LEU A 74 0.72 4.36 -13.28
C LEU A 74 -0.72 3.90 -13.04
N LEU A 75 -0.87 2.74 -12.42
CA LEU A 75 -2.17 2.20 -12.02
C LEU A 75 -2.43 2.55 -10.56
N HIS A 76 -3.69 2.85 -10.22
CA HIS A 76 -4.14 3.09 -8.85
C HIS A 76 -5.22 2.07 -8.48
N PHE A 77 -5.14 1.57 -7.25
CA PHE A 77 -6.11 0.65 -6.66
C PHE A 77 -6.54 1.18 -5.28
N GLY A 78 -7.82 1.01 -4.96
CA GLY A 78 -8.44 1.58 -3.76
C GLY A 78 -9.41 2.71 -4.10
N ARG A 79 -10.27 3.07 -3.14
CA ARG A 79 -11.22 4.17 -3.33
C ARG A 79 -10.52 5.48 -3.02
N GLN A 80 -10.59 6.45 -3.93
CA GLN A 80 -10.40 7.84 -3.54
C GLN A 80 -11.60 8.24 -2.67
N GLU A 81 -11.44 8.27 -1.35
CA GLU A 81 -12.43 8.99 -0.55
C GLU A 81 -12.35 10.48 -0.92
N PRO A 82 -13.50 11.15 -1.17
CA PRO A 82 -13.54 12.55 -1.56
C PRO A 82 -13.13 13.52 -0.45
#